data_AF-A0A7C5GV59-F1
#
_entry.id   AF-A0A7C5GV59-F1
#
_cell.length_a   1.000
_cell.length_b   1.000
_cell.length_c   1.000
_cell.angle_alpha   90.00
_cell.angle_beta   90.00
_cell.angle_gamma   90.00
#
_symmetry.space_group_name_H-M   'P 1'
#
loop_
_entity.id
_entity.type
_entity.pdbx_description
1 polymer ?
#
loop_
_entity_poly.entity_id
_entity_poly.type
_entity_poly.pdbx_seq_one_letter_code
_entity_poly.pdbx_strand_id
1 'polypeptide(L)'
;MVRKLTKAILVVIMLFMVPKAGIAGSTASVDVMSNYVWRGQNLVNDGVVIQPAVGLEKDNIAIGFWTNYSTDSGENTETDLTLSYSGSVDKLSYEIGYIHYDLINSADTQEIYLSLSYDTILSPYVTLYY
;
A
#
# COMPACT_ATOMS: atom_id res chain seq x y z
N MET A 1 -19.77 -9.65 -2.19
CA MET A 1 -19.86 -8.98 -0.88
C MET A 1 -19.04 -9.69 0.20
N VAL A 2 -19.47 -10.83 0.80
CA VAL A 2 -18.78 -11.46 1.96
C VAL A 2 -17.30 -11.84 1.69
N ARG A 3 -16.97 -12.34 0.50
CA ARG A 3 -15.63 -12.89 0.21
C ARG A 3 -14.50 -11.85 0.17
N LYS A 4 -14.77 -10.58 -0.16
CA LYS A 4 -13.72 -9.53 -0.26
C LYS A 4 -13.46 -8.87 1.10
N LEU A 5 -14.50 -8.56 1.87
CA LEU A 5 -14.38 -8.03 3.25
C LEU A 5 -13.66 -9.02 4.19
N THR A 6 -13.95 -10.32 4.07
CA THR A 6 -13.25 -11.36 4.85
C THR A 6 -11.76 -11.40 4.53
N LYS A 7 -11.34 -11.18 3.28
CA LYS A 7 -9.92 -11.22 2.88
C LYS A 7 -9.12 -10.05 3.48
N ALA A 8 -9.62 -8.82 3.37
CA ALA A 8 -8.94 -7.64 3.90
C ALA A 8 -8.74 -7.72 5.43
N ILE A 9 -9.80 -8.10 6.15
CA ILE A 9 -9.75 -8.29 7.61
C ILE A 9 -8.79 -9.44 7.97
N LEU A 10 -8.78 -10.54 7.22
CA LEU A 10 -7.81 -11.64 7.44
C LEU A 10 -6.37 -11.20 7.22
N VAL A 11 -6.08 -10.39 6.20
CA VAL A 11 -4.72 -9.91 5.92
C VAL A 11 -4.24 -8.98 7.03
N VAL A 12 -5.07 -8.05 7.48
CA VAL A 12 -4.76 -7.16 8.62
C VAL A 12 -4.50 -7.99 9.89
N ILE A 13 -5.38 -8.94 10.22
CA ILE A 13 -5.20 -9.82 11.40
C ILE A 13 -3.94 -10.68 11.28
N MET A 14 -3.64 -11.23 10.08
CA MET A 14 -2.42 -12.01 9.84
C MET A 14 -1.16 -11.18 10.00
N LEU A 15 -1.17 -9.92 9.55
CA LEU A 15 -0.04 -9.00 9.71
C LEU A 15 0.18 -8.61 11.19
N PHE A 16 -0.88 -8.49 11.99
CA PHE A 16 -0.77 -8.30 13.44
C PHE A 16 -0.24 -9.53 14.20
N MET A 17 -0.41 -10.73 13.64
CA MET A 17 0.10 -11.98 14.22
C MET A 17 1.55 -12.29 13.83
N VAL A 18 2.22 -11.46 13.02
CA VAL A 18 3.61 -11.72 12.65
C VAL A 18 4.49 -11.57 13.89
N PRO A 19 5.22 -12.64 14.28
CA PRO A 19 6.04 -12.60 15.47
C PRO A 19 7.10 -11.51 15.33
N LYS A 20 7.26 -10.69 16.39
CA LYS A 20 8.27 -9.61 16.49
C LYS A 20 9.71 -10.06 16.22
N ALA A 21 9.98 -11.37 16.26
CA ALA A 21 11.29 -11.93 16.04
C ALA A 21 11.74 -11.78 14.58
N GLY A 22 12.60 -10.79 14.33
CA GLY A 22 13.30 -10.64 13.05
C GLY A 22 12.63 -9.71 12.04
N ILE A 23 11.64 -8.90 12.45
CA ILE A 23 11.15 -7.76 11.65
C ILE A 23 11.97 -6.52 12.04
N ALA A 24 12.51 -5.81 11.05
CA ALA A 24 13.33 -4.62 11.26
C ALA A 24 12.47 -3.35 11.47
N GLY A 25 11.32 -3.26 10.81
CA GLY A 25 10.36 -2.17 10.93
C GLY A 25 8.92 -2.64 10.76
N SER A 26 7.98 -2.03 11.48
CA SER A 26 6.55 -2.30 11.31
C SER A 26 5.75 -1.03 11.44
N THR A 27 4.80 -0.80 10.54
CA THR A 27 3.88 0.34 10.57
C THR A 27 2.45 -0.16 10.61
N ALA A 28 1.59 0.57 11.32
CA ALA A 28 0.15 0.36 11.29
C ALA A 28 -0.52 1.73 11.42
N SER A 29 -1.45 2.04 10.53
CA SER A 29 -2.21 3.28 10.54
C SER A 29 -3.66 3.03 10.15
N VAL A 30 -4.52 3.98 10.52
CA VAL A 30 -5.91 4.04 10.05
C VAL A 30 -6.22 5.50 9.78
N ASP A 31 -6.55 5.79 8.52
CA ASP A 31 -6.98 7.11 8.10
C ASP A 31 -8.51 7.16 7.99
N VAL A 32 -9.09 8.31 8.34
CA VAL A 32 -10.54 8.55 8.20
C VAL A 32 -10.71 9.81 7.36
N MET A 33 -11.31 9.65 6.18
CA MET A 33 -11.44 10.71 5.19
C MET A 33 -12.91 10.90 4.79
N SER A 34 -13.26 12.07 4.25
CA SER A 34 -14.64 12.36 3.80
C SER A 34 -14.96 11.87 2.39
N ASN A 35 -13.96 11.36 1.67
CA ASN A 35 -14.08 10.90 0.28
C ASN A 35 -12.85 10.04 -0.09
N TYR A 36 -12.95 9.24 -1.16
CA TYR A 36 -11.81 8.56 -1.78
C TYR A 36 -11.71 8.84 -3.29
N VAL A 37 -10.55 9.38 -3.69
CA VAL A 37 -10.22 9.71 -5.09
C VAL A 37 -8.97 8.93 -5.51
N TRP A 38 -9.08 8.17 -6.60
CA TRP A 38 -8.00 7.37 -7.15
C TRP A 38 -7.68 7.81 -8.57
N ARG A 39 -6.42 8.20 -8.83
CA ARG A 39 -5.94 8.67 -10.15
C ARG A 39 -6.87 9.71 -10.82
N GLY A 40 -7.46 10.59 -10.01
CA GLY A 40 -8.39 11.63 -10.47
C GLY A 40 -9.86 11.19 -10.64
N GLN A 41 -10.16 9.91 -10.42
CA GLN A 41 -11.52 9.38 -10.38
C GLN A 41 -12.04 9.34 -8.95
N ASN A 42 -13.21 9.93 -8.71
CA ASN A 42 -13.88 9.82 -7.42
C ASN A 42 -14.52 8.42 -7.32
N LEU A 43 -13.99 7.58 -6.45
CA LEU A 43 -14.46 6.21 -6.25
C LEU A 43 -15.50 6.09 -5.12
N VAL A 44 -15.60 7.09 -4.23
CA VAL A 44 -16.61 7.17 -3.18
C VAL A 44 -17.12 8.61 -3.09
N ASN A 45 -18.22 8.94 -3.79
CA ASN A 45 -18.78 10.28 -3.76
C ASN A 45 -19.64 10.48 -2.49
N ASP A 46 -19.32 11.51 -1.70
CA ASP A 46 -20.01 11.92 -0.47
C ASP A 46 -20.23 10.82 0.59
N GLY A 47 -19.15 10.30 1.19
CA GLY A 47 -19.22 9.31 2.27
C GLY A 47 -17.92 9.18 3.04
N VAL A 48 -18.01 8.91 4.35
CA VAL A 48 -16.80 8.68 5.16
C VAL A 48 -16.12 7.40 4.70
N VAL A 49 -14.80 7.44 4.57
CA VAL A 49 -13.99 6.27 4.27
C VAL A 49 -13.02 6.00 5.39
N ILE A 50 -12.77 4.72 5.65
CA ILE A 50 -11.82 4.24 6.65
C ILE A 50 -10.74 3.46 5.90
N GLN A 51 -9.49 3.86 6.11
CA GLN A 51 -8.35 3.41 5.31
C GLN A 51 -7.26 2.81 6.22
N PRO A 52 -7.41 1.55 6.65
CA PRO A 52 -6.36 0.88 7.42
C PRO A 52 -5.18 0.49 6.52
N ALA A 53 -3.98 0.63 7.07
CA ALA A 53 -2.73 0.24 6.43
C ALA A 53 -1.83 -0.50 7.43
N VAL A 54 -1.10 -1.51 6.95
CA VAL A 54 -0.04 -2.19 7.70
C VAL A 54 1.15 -2.42 6.78
N GLY A 55 2.35 -2.14 7.28
CA GLY A 55 3.61 -2.39 6.60
C GLY A 55 4.55 -3.19 7.48
N LEU A 56 5.31 -4.09 6.86
CA LEU A 56 6.39 -4.85 7.49
C LEU A 56 7.66 -4.70 6.66
N GLU A 57 8.76 -4.49 7.35
CA GLU A 57 10.07 -4.32 6.74
C GLU A 57 11.07 -5.26 7.41
N LYS A 58 11.85 -5.94 6.59
CA LYS A 58 12.93 -6.79 7.05
C LYS A 58 14.09 -6.70 6.06
N ASP A 59 15.26 -6.34 6.59
CA ASP A 59 16.47 -6.14 5.80
C ASP A 59 16.19 -5.14 4.66
N ASN A 60 16.25 -5.60 3.42
CA ASN A 60 16.01 -4.81 2.23
C ASN A 60 14.60 -5.02 1.65
N ILE A 61 13.74 -5.83 2.27
CA ILE A 61 12.41 -6.17 1.76
C ILE A 61 11.34 -5.44 2.58
N ALA A 62 10.39 -4.82 1.89
CA ALA A 62 9.18 -4.25 2.48
C ALA A 62 7.93 -4.89 1.87
N ILE A 63 6.92 -5.17 2.71
CA ILE A 63 5.60 -5.65 2.29
C ILE A 63 4.57 -4.73 2.94
N GLY A 64 3.61 -4.26 2.14
CA GLY A 64 2.53 -3.42 2.60
C GLY A 64 1.16 -3.96 2.20
N PHE A 65 0.20 -3.64 3.05
CA PHE A 65 -1.22 -3.84 2.79
C PHE A 65 -1.94 -2.53 3.10
N TRP A 66 -2.84 -2.12 2.21
CA TRP A 66 -3.70 -0.97 2.39
C TRP A 66 -5.09 -1.28 1.83
N THR A 67 -6.15 -0.70 2.40
CA THR A 67 -7.49 -0.83 1.81
C THR A 67 -8.32 0.42 2.08
N ASN A 68 -9.22 0.76 1.16
CA ASN A 68 -10.24 1.77 1.36
C ASN A 68 -11.59 1.14 1.62
N TYR A 69 -12.17 1.36 2.80
CA TYR A 69 -13.54 0.96 3.13
C TYR A 69 -14.48 2.16 3.09
N SER A 70 -15.54 2.08 2.28
CA SER A 70 -16.61 3.07 2.26
C SER A 70 -17.66 2.74 3.33
N THR A 71 -17.93 3.68 4.23
CA THR A 71 -18.99 3.49 5.24
C THR A 71 -20.39 3.48 4.64
N ASP A 72 -20.55 4.09 3.48
CA ASP A 72 -21.85 4.31 2.86
C ASP A 72 -22.29 3.09 2.05
N SER A 73 -21.39 2.52 1.25
CA SER A 73 -21.66 1.26 0.55
C SER A 73 -21.43 0.03 1.43
N GLY A 74 -20.64 0.16 2.50
CA GLY A 74 -20.21 -0.97 3.32
C GLY A 74 -19.25 -1.91 2.60
N GLU A 75 -18.52 -1.40 1.61
CA GLU A 75 -17.62 -2.19 0.76
C GLU A 75 -16.21 -1.61 0.73
N ASN A 76 -15.22 -2.50 0.57
CA ASN A 76 -13.86 -2.09 0.24
C ASN A 76 -13.82 -1.68 -1.23
N THR A 77 -13.54 -0.42 -1.52
CA THR A 77 -13.47 0.06 -2.90
C THR A 77 -12.14 -0.26 -3.56
N GLU A 78 -11.09 -0.40 -2.77
CA GLU A 78 -9.74 -0.73 -3.23
C GLU A 78 -8.98 -1.46 -2.13
N THR A 79 -8.11 -2.40 -2.53
CA THR A 79 -7.17 -3.09 -1.66
C THR A 79 -5.85 -3.24 -2.38
N ASP A 80 -4.79 -2.77 -1.74
CA ASP A 80 -3.45 -2.73 -2.30
C ASP A 80 -2.56 -3.70 -1.56
N LEU A 81 -1.79 -4.46 -2.32
CA LEU A 81 -0.68 -5.26 -1.83
C LEU A 81 0.60 -4.74 -2.47
N THR A 82 1.55 -4.34 -1.63
CA THR A 82 2.86 -3.86 -2.07
C THR A 82 3.96 -4.81 -1.63
N LEU A 83 4.96 -4.99 -2.48
CA LEU A 83 6.22 -5.67 -2.19
C LEU A 83 7.32 -4.84 -2.80
N SER A 84 8.36 -4.50 -2.05
CA SER A 84 9.54 -3.84 -2.61
C SER A 84 10.85 -4.37 -2.04
N TYR A 85 11.91 -4.15 -2.80
CA TYR A 85 13.29 -4.39 -2.41
C TYR A 85 14.09 -3.12 -2.62
N SER A 86 14.73 -2.62 -1.57
CA SER A 86 15.52 -1.39 -1.59
C SER A 86 16.99 -1.65 -1.31
N GLY A 87 17.87 -0.82 -1.83
CA GLY A 87 19.30 -0.93 -1.58
C GLY A 87 20.03 0.36 -1.92
N SER A 88 21.32 0.40 -1.63
CA SER A 88 22.17 1.56 -1.92
C SER A 88 23.58 1.14 -2.32
N VAL A 89 24.16 1.93 -3.20
CA VAL A 89 25.55 1.85 -3.64
C VAL A 89 26.13 3.25 -3.58
N ASP A 90 27.01 3.48 -2.60
CA ASP A 90 27.54 4.81 -2.29
C ASP A 90 26.39 5.82 -2.08
N LYS A 91 26.31 6.88 -2.89
CA LYS A 91 25.26 7.91 -2.80
C LYS A 91 23.99 7.57 -3.56
N LEU A 92 23.97 6.50 -4.36
CA LEU A 92 22.80 6.11 -5.14
C LEU A 92 21.98 5.09 -4.34
N SER A 93 20.73 5.42 -4.05
CA SER A 93 19.75 4.47 -3.53
C SER A 93 18.77 4.06 -4.62
N TYR A 94 18.29 2.83 -4.55
CA TYR A 94 17.32 2.29 -5.48
C TYR A 94 16.23 1.51 -4.73
N GLU A 95 15.06 1.45 -5.34
CA GLU A 95 13.96 0.60 -4.89
C GLU A 95 13.23 0.02 -6.11
N ILE A 96 13.10 -1.30 -6.15
CA ILE A 96 12.24 -1.99 -7.11
C ILE A 96 11.02 -2.50 -6.36
N GLY A 97 9.84 -2.24 -6.89
CA GLY A 97 8.60 -2.66 -6.24
C GLY A 97 7.55 -3.17 -7.20
N TYR A 98 6.61 -3.90 -6.62
CA TYR A 98 5.42 -4.42 -7.24
C TYR A 98 4.21 -3.97 -6.41
N ILE A 99 3.15 -3.55 -7.10
CA ILE A 99 1.88 -3.18 -6.51
C ILE A 99 0.79 -3.95 -7.21
N HIS A 100 -0.10 -4.57 -6.44
CA HIS A 100 -1.34 -5.16 -6.93
C HIS A 100 -2.52 -4.39 -6.36
N TYR A 101 -3.42 -3.97 -7.24
CA TYR A 101 -4.61 -3.20 -6.94
C TYR A 101 -5.86 -4.08 -7.19
N ASP A 102 -6.53 -4.50 -6.11
CA ASP A 102 -7.84 -5.17 -6.17
C ASP A 102 -8.93 -4.09 -6.08
N LEU A 103 -9.55 -3.78 -7.22
CA LEU A 103 -10.51 -2.68 -7.35
C LEU A 103 -11.94 -3.22 -7.26
N ILE A 104 -12.84 -2.41 -6.70
CA ILE A 104 -14.27 -2.67 -6.81
C ILE A 104 -14.78 -2.13 -8.14
N ASN A 105 -15.56 -2.96 -8.85
CA ASN A 105 -16.24 -2.59 -10.11
C ASN A 105 -15.32 -2.17 -11.27
N SER A 106 -14.02 -2.47 -11.18
CA SER A 106 -13.06 -2.37 -12.27
C SER A 106 -12.27 -3.67 -12.37
N ALA A 107 -11.51 -3.83 -13.45
CA ALA A 107 -10.51 -4.88 -13.52
C ALA A 107 -9.37 -4.55 -12.55
N ASP A 108 -8.91 -5.57 -11.83
CA ASP A 108 -7.69 -5.48 -11.02
C ASP A 108 -6.51 -5.06 -11.92
N THR A 109 -5.62 -4.25 -11.36
CA THR A 109 -4.41 -3.80 -12.07
C THR A 109 -3.18 -4.05 -11.22
N GLN A 110 -2.01 -3.99 -11.85
CA GLN A 110 -0.74 -4.22 -11.20
C GLN A 110 0.32 -3.36 -11.84
N GLU A 111 1.30 -2.95 -11.04
CA GLU A 111 2.38 -2.09 -11.48
C GLU A 111 3.71 -2.66 -10.97
N ILE A 112 4.74 -2.54 -11.80
CA ILE A 112 6.12 -2.65 -11.35
C ILE A 112 6.73 -1.26 -11.41
N TYR A 113 7.51 -0.89 -10.42
CA TYR A 113 8.21 0.39 -10.42
C TYR A 113 9.69 0.26 -10.07
N LEU A 114 10.47 1.21 -10.56
CA LEU A 114 11.85 1.45 -10.18
C LEU A 114 12.00 2.90 -9.72
N SER A 115 12.46 3.08 -8.49
CA SER A 115 12.85 4.36 -7.92
C SER A 115 14.36 4.46 -7.80
N LEU A 116 14.93 5.60 -8.16
CA LEU A 116 16.33 5.93 -7.97
C LEU A 116 16.42 7.28 -7.27
N SER A 117 17.23 7.37 -6.22
CA SER A 117 17.50 8.61 -5.50
C SER A 117 19.00 8.81 -5.25
N TYR A 118 19.45 10.07 -5.23
CA TYR A 118 20.88 10.38 -5.11
C TYR A 118 21.14 11.33 -3.94
N ASP A 119 22.03 10.92 -3.02
CA ASP A 119 22.34 11.65 -1.80
C ASP A 119 23.22 12.88 -2.07
N THR A 120 22.54 14.02 -2.20
CA THR A 120 23.09 15.37 -2.33
C THR A 120 22.19 16.32 -1.55
N ILE A 121 22.56 17.61 -1.47
CA ILE A 121 21.78 18.63 -0.74
C ILE A 121 20.29 18.67 -1.15
N LEU A 122 19.96 18.35 -2.41
CA LEU A 122 18.59 18.37 -2.93
C LEU A 122 17.90 17.00 -2.92
N SER A 123 18.64 15.93 -2.60
CA SER A 123 18.16 14.54 -2.62
C SER A 123 17.24 14.21 -3.80
N PRO A 124 17.62 14.50 -5.07
CA PRO A 124 16.73 14.29 -6.20
C PRO A 124 16.38 12.81 -6.35
N TYR A 125 15.18 12.54 -6.84
CA TYR A 125 14.71 11.19 -7.13
C TYR A 125 13.88 11.13 -8.41
N VAL A 126 13.81 9.95 -9.01
CA VAL A 126 12.94 9.63 -10.13
C VAL A 126 12.32 8.26 -9.88
N THR A 127 11.03 8.12 -10.19
CA THR A 127 10.33 6.84 -10.13
C THR A 127 9.64 6.58 -11.45
N LEU A 128 9.83 5.39 -12.00
CA LEU A 128 9.22 4.93 -13.24
C LEU A 128 8.25 3.81 -12.92
N TYR A 129 7.03 3.89 -13.45
CA TYR A 129 5.97 2.88 -13.30
C TYR A 129 5.68 2.24 -14.66
N TYR A 130 5.41 0.93 -14.66
CA TYR A 130 4.96 0.15 -15.81
C TYR A 130 3.82 -0.78 -15.43
#